data_AF-H5UWH2-F1
#
_entry.id   AF-H5UWH2-F1
#
_cell.length_a   1.000
_cell.length_b   1.000
_cell.length_c   1.000
_cell.angle_alpha   90.00
_cell.angle_beta   90.00
_cell.angle_gamma   90.00
#
_symmetry.space_group_name_H-M   'P 1'
#
loop_
_entity.id
_entity.type
_entity.pdbx_description
1 polymer ?
#
loop_
_entity_poly.entity_id
_entity_poly.type
_entity_poly.pdbx_seq_one_letter_code
_entity_poly.pdbx_strand_id
1 'polypeptide(L)'
;MSSKADLIEYRRNRETGEERSVFVLSHYSQVSRTKLEQNLIILKDRHGARAFVEIDDFPANLSEREAALKLANWLQRLSVAIEDNWTKP
;
A
#
# COMPACT_ATOMS: atom_id res chain seq x y z
N MET A 1 17.89 -0.67 3.05
CA MET A 1 16.48 -1.00 2.72
C MET A 1 16.03 -0.07 1.61
N SER A 2 15.09 -0.49 0.76
CA SER A 2 14.55 0.36 -0.31
C SER A 2 13.04 0.23 -0.30
N SER A 3 12.36 1.38 -0.32
CA SER A 3 10.91 1.48 -0.37
C SER A 3 10.50 2.48 -1.44
N LYS A 4 9.36 2.25 -2.09
CA LYS A 4 8.80 3.15 -3.11
C LYS A 4 7.29 2.99 -3.21
N ALA A 5 6.63 4.02 -3.74
CA ALA A 5 5.24 3.97 -4.16
C ALA A 5 5.14 4.46 -5.61
N ASP A 6 4.81 3.57 -6.54
CA ASP A 6 4.71 3.90 -7.96
C ASP A 6 3.25 4.07 -8.37
N LEU A 7 2.85 5.23 -8.90
CA LEU A 7 1.50 5.43 -9.45
C LEU A 7 1.34 4.62 -10.75
N ILE A 8 0.41 3.66 -10.75
CA ILE A 8 0.14 2.79 -11.92
C ILE A 8 -1.18 3.09 -12.61
N GLU A 9 -2.15 3.69 -11.91
CA GLU A 9 -3.44 4.09 -12.47
C GLU A 9 -3.90 5.41 -11.85
N TYR A 10 -4.34 6.34 -12.68
CA TYR A 10 -5.09 7.53 -12.24
C TYR A 10 -6.32 7.71 -13.12
N ARG A 11 -7.49 7.88 -12.49
CA ARG A 11 -8.74 8.22 -13.16
C ARG A 11 -9.42 9.37 -12.44
N ARG A 12 -10.01 10.30 -13.22
CA ARG A 12 -10.83 11.39 -12.71
C ARG A 12 -12.11 11.52 -13.53
N ASN A 13 -13.25 11.43 -12.87
CA ASN A 13 -14.54 11.78 -13.44
C ASN A 13 -14.73 13.30 -13.35
N ARG A 14 -14.86 13.97 -14.50
CA ARG A 14 -15.00 15.44 -14.56
C ARG A 14 -16.38 15.93 -14.15
N GLU A 15 -17.40 15.09 -14.28
CA GLU A 15 -18.79 15.44 -13.93
C GLU A 15 -19.01 15.32 -12.43
N THR A 16 -18.54 14.22 -11.83
CA THR A 16 -18.74 13.95 -10.40
C THR A 16 -17.61 14.50 -9.52
N GLY A 17 -16.44 14.77 -10.11
CA GLY A 17 -15.24 15.15 -9.38
C GLY A 17 -14.54 13.98 -8.66
N GLU A 18 -15.00 12.74 -8.88
CA GLU A 18 -14.41 11.54 -8.28
C GLU A 18 -13.05 11.24 -8.88
N GLU A 19 -12.07 10.95 -8.02
CA GLU A 19 -10.71 10.59 -8.37
C GLU A 19 -10.37 9.22 -7.79
N ARG A 20 -9.65 8.42 -8.57
CA ARG A 20 -9.07 7.14 -8.17
C ARG A 20 -7.61 7.13 -8.54
N SER A 21 -6.75 6.87 -7.56
CA SER A 21 -5.32 6.63 -7.76
C SER A 21 -4.97 5.25 -7.23
N VAL A 22 -4.20 4.48 -8.00
CA VAL A 22 -3.67 3.17 -7.59
C VAL A 22 -2.15 3.22 -7.64
N PHE A 23 -1.52 2.91 -6.51
CA PHE A 23 -0.08 2.85 -6.36
C PHE A 23 0.36 1.42 -6.04
N VAL A 24 1.49 1.00 -6.58
CA VAL A 24 2.20 -0.19 -6.11
C VAL A 24 3.17 0.24 -5.02
N LEU A 25 2.94 -0.24 -3.80
CA LEU A 25 3.86 -0.06 -2.68
C LEU A 25 4.87 -1.20 -2.68
N SER A 26 6.15 -0.91 -2.87
CA SER A 26 7.21 -1.92 -2.81
C SER A 26 8.14 -1.65 -1.62
N HIS A 27 8.44 -2.68 -0.83
CA HIS A 27 9.44 -2.61 0.23
C HIS A 27 10.38 -3.83 0.21
N TYR A 28 11.67 -3.57 0.04
CA TYR A 28 12.74 -4.59 0.09
C TYR A 28 13.51 -4.54 1.41
N SER A 29 13.41 -5.63 2.16
CA SER A 29 14.19 -5.84 3.38
C SER A 29 15.49 -6.56 3.05
N GLN A 30 16.62 -5.89 3.26
CA GLN A 30 17.95 -6.50 3.09
C GLN A 30 18.24 -7.59 4.13
N VAL A 31 17.70 -7.45 5.34
CA VAL A 31 17.91 -8.38 6.46
C VAL A 31 17.25 -9.73 6.17
N SER A 32 15.97 -9.72 5.79
CA SER A 32 15.23 -10.95 5.47
C SER A 32 15.36 -11.38 4.00
N ARG A 33 16.00 -10.56 3.15
CA ARG A 33 16.06 -10.74 1.68
C ARG A 33 14.69 -10.97 1.05
N THR A 34 13.67 -10.27 1.55
CA THR A 34 12.29 -10.37 1.03
C THR A 34 11.83 -9.06 0.41
N LYS A 35 11.05 -9.17 -0.66
CA LYS A 35 10.31 -8.08 -1.27
C LYS A 35 8.82 -8.23 -0.92
N LEU A 36 8.18 -7.13 -0.56
CA LEU A 36 6.72 -7.05 -0.38
C LEU A 36 6.22 -6.02 -1.39
N GLU A 37 5.20 -6.37 -2.16
CA GLU A 37 4.54 -5.49 -3.13
C GLU A 37 3.04 -5.62 -3.00
N GLN A 38 2.35 -4.52 -2.72
CA GLN A 38 0.89 -4.50 -2.47
C GLN A 38 0.28 -3.22 -3.06
N ASN A 39 -1.00 -3.22 -3.39
CA ASN A 39 -1.65 -2.05 -3.99
C ASN A 39 -2.23 -1.12 -2.92
N LEU A 40 -1.92 0.17 -3.02
CA LEU A 40 -2.61 1.25 -2.31
C LEU A 40 -3.58 1.94 -3.26
N ILE A 41 -4.85 1.96 -2.89
CA ILE A 41 -5.92 2.64 -3.61
C ILE A 41 -6.38 3.84 -2.81
N ILE A 42 -6.33 5.02 -3.41
CA ILE A 42 -6.87 6.25 -2.84
C ILE A 42 -8.05 6.68 -3.72
N LEU A 43 -9.24 6.70 -3.12
CA LEU A 43 -10.45 7.24 -3.69
C LEU A 43 -10.72 8.60 -3.08
N LYS A 44 -11.02 9.60 -3.90
CA LYS A 44 -11.39 10.94 -3.43
C LYS A 44 -12.65 11.39 -4.14
N ASP A 45 -13.56 11.95 -3.36
CA ASP A 45 -14.80 12.53 -3.84
C ASP A 45 -15.07 13.85 -3.11
N ARG A 46 -16.23 14.45 -3.37
CA ARG A 46 -16.63 15.72 -2.73
C ARG A 46 -16.80 15.62 -1.20
N HIS A 47 -16.92 14.43 -0.65
CA HIS A 47 -17.12 14.19 0.78
C HIS A 47 -15.82 13.86 1.52
N GLY A 48 -14.72 13.58 0.80
CA GLY A 48 -13.41 13.35 1.39
C GLY A 48 -12.60 12.30 0.63
N ALA A 49 -11.66 11.68 1.35
CA ALA A 49 -10.83 10.60 0.82
C ALA A 49 -11.05 9.30 1.59
N ARG A 50 -11.02 8.18 0.87
CA ARG A 50 -10.99 6.81 1.39
C ARG A 50 -9.74 6.13 0.84
N ALA A 51 -9.03 5.41 1.68
CA ALA A 51 -7.83 4.69 1.28
C ALA A 51 -7.91 3.22 1.69
N PHE A 52 -7.40 2.35 0.83
CA PHE A 52 -7.40 0.91 1.03
C PHE A 52 -6.04 0.36 0.60
N VAL A 53 -5.52 -0.61 1.34
CA VAL A 53 -4.44 -1.46 0.86
C VAL A 53 -5.06 -2.79 0.50
N GLU A 54 -4.96 -3.19 -0.76
CA GLU A 54 -5.33 -4.55 -1.17
C GLU A 54 -4.18 -5.47 -0.80
N ILE A 55 -4.46 -6.37 0.14
CA ILE A 55 -3.49 -7.36 0.58
C ILE A 55 -3.68 -8.65 -0.21
N ASP A 56 -2.77 -8.91 -1.14
CA ASP A 56 -2.72 -10.10 -1.98
C ASP A 56 -1.54 -11.02 -1.60
N ASP A 57 -1.58 -12.27 -2.05
CA ASP A 57 -0.56 -13.30 -1.78
C ASP A 57 -0.20 -13.45 -0.28
N PHE A 58 -1.16 -13.19 0.60
CA PHE A 58 -0.96 -13.35 2.04
C PHE A 58 -0.69 -14.83 2.38
N PRO A 59 0.29 -15.16 3.25
CA PRO A 59 0.65 -16.55 3.47
C PRO A 59 -0.50 -17.39 4.04
N ALA A 60 -0.71 -18.54 3.43
CA ALA A 60 -1.66 -19.54 3.91
C ALA A 60 -1.10 -20.36 5.09
N ASN A 61 -1.98 -21.12 5.76
CA ASN A 61 -1.64 -22.07 6.83
C ASN A 61 -1.00 -21.44 8.08
N LEU A 62 -1.32 -20.18 8.38
CA LEU A 62 -0.94 -19.52 9.63
C LEU A 62 -2.02 -19.72 10.69
N SER A 63 -1.63 -19.87 11.95
CA SER A 63 -2.55 -19.65 13.07
C SER A 63 -3.02 -18.18 13.10
N GLU A 64 -4.12 -17.90 13.80
CA GLU A 64 -4.63 -16.52 13.95
C GLU A 64 -3.54 -15.55 14.46
N ARG A 65 -2.78 -15.98 15.48
CA ARG A 65 -1.67 -15.19 16.03
C ARG A 65 -0.59 -14.92 15.00
N GLU A 66 -0.18 -15.92 14.24
CA GLU A 66 0.84 -15.76 13.20
C GLU A 66 0.37 -14.86 12.06
N ALA A 67 -0.90 -14.99 11.66
CA ALA A 67 -1.53 -14.13 10.66
C ALA A 67 -1.55 -12.66 11.14
N ALA A 68 -1.98 -12.39 12.37
CA ALA A 68 -2.00 -11.05 12.93
C ALA A 68 -0.58 -10.42 12.98
N LEU A 69 0.42 -11.18 13.41
CA LEU A 69 1.81 -10.71 13.45
C LEU A 69 2.39 -10.49 12.05
N LYS A 70 2.06 -11.36 11.10
CA LYS A 70 2.48 -11.21 9.71
C LYS A 70 1.87 -9.97 9.07
N LEU A 71 0.58 -9.72 9.32
CA LEU A 71 -0.10 -8.52 8.87
C LEU A 71 0.53 -7.26 9.47
N ALA A 72 0.78 -7.24 10.79
CA ALA A 72 1.44 -6.11 11.44
C ALA A 72 2.82 -5.81 10.83
N ASN A 73 3.62 -6.86 10.55
CA ASN A 73 4.89 -6.71 9.86
C ASN A 73 4.74 -6.12 8.44
N TRP A 74 3.75 -6.56 7.68
CA TRP A 74 3.47 -6.03 6.35
C TRP A 74 3.06 -4.56 6.41
N LEU A 75 2.12 -4.21 7.29
CA LEU A 75 1.66 -2.83 7.48
C LEU A 75 2.83 -1.90 7.86
N GLN A 76 3.74 -2.35 8.73
CA GLN A 76 4.92 -1.56 9.08
C GLN A 76 5.81 -1.29 7.86
N ARG A 77 6.06 -2.30 7.02
CA ARG A 77 6.85 -2.16 5.79
C ARG A 77 6.19 -1.24 4.77
N LEU A 78 4.86 -1.34 4.63
CA LEU A 78 4.08 -0.50 3.73
C LEU A 78 4.01 0.95 4.23
N SER A 79 3.94 1.18 5.54
CA SER A 79 4.02 2.54 6.13
C SER A 79 5.30 3.24 5.69
N VAL A 80 6.44 2.55 5.77
CA VAL A 80 7.73 3.11 5.34
C VAL A 80 7.69 3.48 3.85
N ALA A 81 7.09 2.65 2.98
CA ALA A 81 6.98 2.95 1.55
C ALA A 81 6.09 4.17 1.25
N ILE A 82 5.00 4.34 2.00
CA ILE A 82 4.12 5.51 1.91
C ILE A 82 4.85 6.75 2.40
N GLU A 83 5.41 6.72 3.61
CA GLU A 83 6.13 7.85 4.19
C GLU A 83 7.29 8.28 3.28
N ASP A 84 8.10 7.34 2.80
CA ASP A 84 9.23 7.62 1.90
C ASP A 84 8.82 8.35 0.62
N ASN A 85 7.61 8.12 0.10
CA ASN A 85 7.14 8.72 -1.15
C ASN A 85 6.55 10.12 -0.95
N TRP A 86 5.84 10.36 0.16
CA TRP A 86 5.14 11.63 0.42
C TRP A 86 5.82 12.58 1.40
N THR A 87 6.88 12.15 2.09
CA THR A 87 7.67 13.02 2.98
C THR A 87 8.94 13.58 2.32
N LYS A 88 9.33 13.04 1.17
CA LYS A 88 10.45 13.59 0.39
C LYS A 88 9.94 14.76 -0.45
N PRO A 89 10.59 15.94 -0.37
CA PRO A 89 10.18 17.14 -1.10
C PRO A 89 10.31 17.01 -2.62
#